data_AF-A0A7Y5I2B3-F1
#
_entry.id   AF-A0A7Y5I2B3-F1
#
_cell.length_a   1.000
_cell.length_b   1.000
_cell.length_c   1.000
_cell.angle_alpha   90.00
_cell.angle_beta   90.00
_cell.angle_gamma   90.00
#
_symmetry.space_group_name_H-M   'P 1'
#
loop_
_entity.id
_entity.type
_entity.pdbx_description
1 polymer ?
#
loop_
_entity_poly.entity_id
_entity_poly.type
_entity_poly.pdbx_seq_one_letter_code
_entity_poly.pdbx_strand_id
1 'polypeptide(L)'
;RSQIAQAMDAALWLAGHYELEQDALEEAGADAEAVIRAGLLWQALAPQAHEWPHAVALEKRVTALRKKKTPSSATVALPPGLPDDLRDAVQAHCACVQADVARLLDGATALRTLLRPTGAFRARYFLQDDPLAEVDDYLRRHEDVEEGAEPPQSASKTWTRATQGNEDEHALLTLFLCLATGAPKKTLLTEKTAASLVRKIRKSGLHPQLATEFIRSHAPGAHQADYCTLWNSFVQESQATLCNDRDYQLHDALALLRRECHVVG
;
A
#
# COMPACT_ATOMS: atom_id res chain seq x y z
N ARG A 1 -11.04 1.21 41.77
CA ARG A 1 -11.39 1.31 40.33
C ARG A 1 -11.12 -0.04 39.68
N SER A 2 -11.87 -0.44 38.65
CA SER A 2 -11.52 -1.63 37.86
C SER A 2 -10.27 -1.35 37.02
N GLN A 3 -9.50 -2.40 36.68
CA GLN A 3 -8.29 -2.27 35.84
C GLN A 3 -8.62 -1.63 34.48
N ILE A 4 -9.78 -1.94 33.90
CA ILE A 4 -10.25 -1.36 32.63
C ILE A 4 -10.44 0.16 32.76
N ALA A 5 -11.05 0.64 33.85
CA ALA A 5 -11.25 2.07 34.06
C ALA A 5 -9.91 2.81 34.24
N GLN A 6 -8.95 2.22 34.93
CA GLN A 6 -7.61 2.81 35.07
C GLN A 6 -6.85 2.86 33.74
N ALA A 7 -7.00 1.85 32.88
CA ALA A 7 -6.41 1.86 31.54
C ALA A 7 -7.02 2.95 30.65
N MET A 8 -8.35 3.13 30.69
CA MET A 8 -9.03 4.21 29.96
C MET A 8 -8.58 5.59 30.48
N ASP A 9 -8.58 5.80 31.79
CA ASP A 9 -8.14 7.07 32.38
C ASP A 9 -6.66 7.37 32.04
N ALA A 10 -5.79 6.36 32.05
CA ALA A 10 -4.39 6.48 31.65
C ALA A 10 -4.21 6.78 30.15
N ALA A 11 -5.02 6.16 29.29
CA ALA A 11 -5.03 6.42 27.86
C ALA A 11 -5.44 7.87 27.56
N LEU A 12 -6.53 8.35 28.17
CA LEU A 12 -7.00 9.73 28.02
C LEU A 12 -5.99 10.74 28.55
N TRP A 13 -5.38 10.46 29.70
CA TRP A 13 -4.34 11.33 30.26
C TRP A 13 -3.12 11.44 29.33
N LEU A 14 -2.67 10.32 28.76
CA LEU A 14 -1.58 10.30 27.78
C LEU A 14 -1.95 11.03 26.48
N ALA A 15 -3.14 10.79 25.94
CA ALA A 15 -3.63 11.42 24.72
C ALA A 15 -3.73 12.95 24.85
N GLY A 16 -4.18 13.43 26.02
CA GLY A 16 -4.28 14.87 26.30
C GLY A 16 -2.95 15.63 26.24
N HIS A 17 -1.81 14.97 26.46
CA HIS A 17 -0.49 15.59 26.29
C HIS A 17 -0.14 15.93 24.84
N TYR A 18 -0.83 15.30 23.90
CA TYR A 18 -0.61 15.46 22.47
C TYR A 18 -1.84 16.08 21.78
N GLU A 19 -2.69 16.76 22.55
CA GLU A 19 -3.91 17.42 22.08
C GLU A 19 -4.90 16.47 21.36
N LEU A 20 -4.82 15.17 21.66
CA LEU A 20 -5.75 14.18 21.13
C LEU A 20 -6.98 14.07 22.02
N GLU A 21 -8.13 14.48 21.48
CA GLU A 21 -9.40 14.53 22.19
C GLU A 21 -10.02 13.13 22.41
N GLN A 22 -10.81 13.00 23.47
CA GLN A 22 -11.53 11.76 23.79
C GLN A 22 -12.47 11.32 22.66
N ASP A 23 -13.22 12.26 22.07
CA ASP A 23 -14.17 11.97 21.00
C ASP A 23 -13.48 11.32 19.79
N ALA A 24 -12.26 11.76 19.45
CA ALA A 24 -11.46 11.19 18.37
C ALA A 24 -11.03 9.74 18.66
N LEU A 25 -10.70 9.44 19.92
CA LEU A 25 -10.37 8.07 20.34
C LEU A 25 -11.59 7.14 20.30
N GLU A 26 -12.75 7.65 20.70
CA GLU A 26 -14.02 6.90 20.67
C GLU A 26 -14.49 6.63 19.23
N GLU A 27 -14.44 7.64 18.36
CA GLU A 27 -14.78 7.51 16.94
C GLU A 27 -13.87 6.51 16.23
N ALA A 28 -12.58 6.50 16.56
CA ALA A 28 -11.62 5.55 16.02
C ALA A 28 -11.71 4.14 16.66
N GLY A 29 -12.56 3.93 17.66
CA GLY A 29 -12.68 2.66 18.38
C GLY A 29 -11.36 2.23 19.05
N ALA A 30 -10.59 3.20 19.57
CA ALA A 30 -9.25 2.97 20.07
C ALA A 30 -9.22 2.07 21.31
N ASP A 31 -8.35 1.05 21.29
CA ASP A 31 -8.04 0.24 22.47
C ASP A 31 -7.17 1.04 23.45
N ALA A 32 -7.60 1.12 24.72
CA ALA A 32 -6.91 1.92 25.73
C ALA A 32 -5.44 1.50 25.91
N GLU A 33 -5.14 0.21 25.88
CA GLU A 33 -3.75 -0.24 26.00
C GLU A 33 -2.94 0.10 24.75
N ALA A 34 -3.53 0.05 23.56
CA ALA A 34 -2.89 0.49 22.32
C ALA A 34 -2.55 1.98 22.33
N VAL A 35 -3.41 2.81 22.92
CA VAL A 35 -3.15 4.24 23.16
C VAL A 35 -2.00 4.41 24.15
N ILE A 36 -2.02 3.72 25.30
CA ILE A 36 -0.93 3.80 26.29
C ILE A 36 0.42 3.42 25.66
N ARG A 37 0.46 2.30 24.94
CA ARG A 37 1.68 1.84 24.25
C ARG A 37 2.18 2.84 23.22
N ALA A 38 1.28 3.48 22.46
CA ALA A 38 1.65 4.47 21.45
C ALA A 38 2.18 5.76 22.08
N GLY A 39 1.55 6.25 23.15
CA GLY A 39 2.03 7.43 23.90
C GLY A 39 3.43 7.22 24.49
N LEU A 40 3.67 6.07 25.13
CA LEU A 40 4.99 5.69 25.66
C LEU A 40 6.05 5.56 24.55
N LEU A 41 5.68 4.91 23.44
CA LEU A 41 6.56 4.75 22.28
C LEU A 41 6.97 6.11 21.71
N TRP A 42 5.99 7.00 21.53
CA TRP A 42 6.21 8.32 20.95
C TRP A 42 7.02 9.22 21.85
N GLN A 43 6.78 9.20 23.16
CA GLN A 43 7.58 9.94 24.13
C GLN A 43 9.06 9.53 24.07
N ALA A 44 9.35 8.23 23.96
CA ALA A 44 10.72 7.72 23.88
C ALA A 44 11.42 8.10 22.56
N LEU A 45 10.69 8.06 21.44
CA LEU A 45 11.27 8.32 20.11
C LEU A 45 11.32 9.81 19.77
N ALA A 46 10.31 10.57 20.16
CA ALA A 46 10.07 11.97 19.82
C ALA A 46 9.67 12.80 21.07
N PRO A 47 10.54 12.97 22.06
CA PRO A 47 10.22 13.64 23.34
C PRO A 47 9.87 15.13 23.23
N GLN A 48 9.96 15.72 22.03
CA GLN A 48 9.64 17.12 21.74
C GLN A 48 8.40 17.25 20.84
N ALA A 49 7.71 16.14 20.55
CA ALA A 49 6.49 16.17 19.77
C ALA A 49 5.31 16.63 20.64
N HIS A 50 4.44 17.43 20.04
CA HIS A 50 3.20 17.93 20.65
C HIS A 50 1.95 17.33 20.02
N GLU A 51 2.10 16.59 18.91
CA GLU A 51 1.01 15.95 18.18
C GLU A 51 1.10 14.43 18.33
N TRP A 52 -0.06 13.77 18.31
CA TRP A 52 -0.14 12.32 18.39
C TRP A 52 0.45 11.68 17.13
N PRO A 53 1.18 10.55 17.23
CA PRO A 53 1.83 9.97 16.06
C PRO A 53 0.82 9.39 15.06
N HIS A 54 1.00 9.74 13.80
CA HIS A 54 0.50 8.97 12.66
C HIS A 54 1.62 8.07 12.09
N ALA A 55 1.25 7.14 11.19
CA ALA A 55 2.16 6.12 10.65
C ALA A 55 3.43 6.71 10.03
N VAL A 56 3.24 7.74 9.19
CA VAL A 56 4.30 8.43 8.45
C VAL A 56 5.26 9.17 9.40
N ALA A 57 4.74 9.87 10.41
CA ALA A 57 5.58 10.57 11.38
C ALA A 57 6.46 9.59 12.16
N LEU A 58 5.90 8.44 12.56
CA LEU A 58 6.65 7.37 13.20
C LEU A 58 7.77 6.82 12.30
N GLU A 59 7.45 6.49 11.05
CA GLU A 59 8.42 5.98 10.08
C GLU A 59 9.58 6.97 9.84
N LYS A 60 9.26 8.25 9.60
CA LYS A 60 10.25 9.32 9.41
C LYS A 60 11.13 9.48 10.63
N ARG A 61 10.53 9.45 11.83
CA ARG A 61 11.29 9.61 13.08
C ARG A 61 12.25 8.45 13.30
N VAL A 62 11.79 7.21 13.16
CA VAL A 62 12.64 6.02 13.32
C VAL A 62 13.75 6.01 12.27
N THR A 63 13.44 6.34 11.02
CA THR A 63 14.43 6.44 9.94
C THR A 63 15.51 7.47 10.26
N ALA A 64 15.13 8.65 10.74
CA ALA A 64 16.07 9.68 11.16
C ALA A 64 16.96 9.22 12.33
N LEU A 65 16.42 8.46 13.29
CA LEU A 65 17.18 7.90 14.41
C LEU A 65 18.16 6.81 13.96
N ARG A 66 17.77 5.93 13.02
CA ARG A 66 18.64 4.89 12.45
C ARG A 66 19.82 5.46 11.65
N LYS A 67 19.65 6.64 11.03
CA LYS A 67 20.71 7.32 10.26
C LYS A 67 21.78 7.97 11.16
N LYS A 68 21.54 8.15 12.47
CA LYS A 68 22.52 8.77 13.37
C LYS A 68 23.70 7.84 13.60
N LYS A 69 24.92 8.37 13.50
CA LYS A 69 26.18 7.62 13.74
C LYS A 69 26.33 7.13 15.18
N THR A 70 25.67 7.80 16.12
CA THR A 70 25.59 7.36 17.52
C THR A 70 24.33 6.54 17.71
N PRO A 71 24.42 5.32 18.27
CA PRO A 71 23.24 4.51 18.54
C PRO A 71 22.26 5.29 19.42
N SER A 72 21.03 5.45 18.94
CA SER A 72 19.99 6.14 19.69
C SER A 72 19.57 5.30 20.89
N SER A 73 19.92 5.73 22.10
CA SER A 73 19.45 5.11 23.36
C SER A 73 18.07 5.67 23.74
N ALA A 74 17.06 5.40 22.93
CA ALA A 74 15.68 5.73 23.30
C ALA A 74 15.23 4.79 24.44
N THR A 75 14.94 5.39 25.60
CA THR A 75 14.51 4.67 26.79
C THR A 75 13.06 5.02 27.11
N VAL A 76 12.24 4.00 27.31
CA VAL A 76 10.85 4.12 27.75
C VAL A 76 10.85 4.31 29.26
N ALA A 77 10.27 5.41 29.71
CA ALA A 77 10.11 5.74 31.12
C ALA A 77 8.67 6.20 31.36
N LEU A 78 8.25 6.25 32.63
CA LEU A 78 6.96 6.82 32.98
C LEU A 78 6.92 8.31 32.60
N PRO A 79 5.80 8.79 32.03
CA PRO A 79 5.61 10.19 31.73
C PRO A 79 5.76 11.08 32.97
N PRO A 80 6.41 12.25 32.85
CA PRO A 80 6.48 13.20 33.95
C PRO A 80 5.07 13.69 34.30
N GLY A 81 4.76 13.79 35.59
CA GLY A 81 3.46 14.27 36.06
C GLY A 81 2.34 13.22 36.04
N LEU A 82 2.64 11.96 35.69
CA LEU A 82 1.65 10.87 35.74
C LEU A 82 1.05 10.75 37.15
N PRO A 83 -0.29 10.80 37.32
CA PRO A 83 -0.96 10.59 38.60
C PRO A 83 -0.65 9.23 39.22
N ASP A 84 -0.59 9.17 40.55
CA ASP A 84 -0.24 7.96 41.31
C ASP A 84 -1.20 6.79 41.01
N ASP A 85 -2.49 7.07 40.85
CA ASP A 85 -3.54 6.08 40.61
C ASP A 85 -3.52 5.48 39.20
N LEU A 86 -2.74 6.08 38.28
CA LEU A 86 -2.56 5.64 36.90
C LEU A 86 -1.18 4.99 36.65
N ARG A 87 -0.25 5.06 37.63
CA ARG A 87 1.12 4.52 37.48
C ARG A 87 1.14 3.06 37.08
N ASP A 88 0.38 2.22 37.78
CA ASP A 88 0.40 0.77 37.55
C ASP A 88 -0.08 0.42 36.14
N ALA A 89 -1.12 1.10 35.65
CA ALA A 89 -1.67 0.88 34.30
C ALA A 89 -0.63 1.21 33.21
N VAL A 90 0.11 2.31 33.36
CA VAL A 90 1.15 2.71 32.39
C VAL A 90 2.41 1.84 32.53
N GLN A 91 2.83 1.57 33.77
CA GLN A 91 4.05 0.83 34.09
C GLN A 91 4.02 -0.61 33.53
N ALA A 92 2.84 -1.22 33.48
CA ALA A 92 2.63 -2.55 32.91
C ALA A 92 3.09 -2.66 31.43
N HIS A 93 3.09 -1.55 30.69
CA HIS A 93 3.46 -1.53 29.28
C HIS A 93 4.90 -1.09 29.00
N CYS A 94 5.62 -0.51 29.98
CA CYS A 94 6.97 0.03 29.73
C CYS A 94 7.95 -1.02 29.19
N ALA A 95 7.95 -2.23 29.75
CA ALA A 95 8.90 -3.28 29.35
C ALA A 95 8.65 -3.78 27.92
N CYS A 96 7.38 -3.97 27.52
CA CYS A 96 7.07 -4.43 26.17
C CYS A 96 7.36 -3.34 25.13
N VAL A 97 7.00 -2.08 25.43
CA VAL A 97 7.31 -0.94 24.56
C VAL A 97 8.83 -0.74 24.43
N GLN A 98 9.61 -0.96 25.50
CA GLN A 98 11.08 -0.88 25.43
C GLN A 98 11.68 -1.91 24.47
N ALA A 99 11.15 -3.14 24.46
CA ALA A 99 11.57 -4.17 23.51
C ALA A 99 11.20 -3.79 22.06
N ASP A 100 10.04 -3.18 21.88
CA ASP A 100 9.59 -2.72 20.57
C ASP A 100 10.39 -1.52 20.04
N VAL A 101 10.80 -0.59 20.92
CA VAL A 101 11.74 0.49 20.59
C VAL A 101 13.06 -0.10 20.09
N ALA A 102 13.61 -1.09 20.79
CA ALA A 102 14.85 -1.75 20.34
C ALA A 102 14.68 -2.39 18.96
N ARG A 103 13.55 -3.05 18.70
CA ARG A 103 13.21 -3.65 17.40
C ARG A 103 13.02 -2.60 16.30
N LEU A 104 12.41 -1.46 16.61
CA LEU A 104 12.25 -0.34 15.67
C LEU A 104 13.59 0.32 15.35
N LEU A 105 14.53 0.39 16.28
CA LEU A 105 15.84 1.00 16.05
C LEU A 105 16.87 0.04 15.43
N ASP A 106 16.59 -1.26 15.44
CA ASP A 106 17.43 -2.26 14.78
C ASP A 106 17.45 -2.08 13.25
N GLY A 107 18.61 -1.67 12.73
CA GLY A 107 18.84 -1.47 11.30
C GLY A 107 18.77 -2.74 10.46
N ALA A 108 18.93 -3.93 11.05
CA ALA A 108 18.81 -5.21 10.34
C ALA A 108 17.35 -5.55 9.99
N THR A 109 16.40 -5.03 10.77
CA THR A 109 14.97 -5.26 10.54
C THR A 109 14.40 -4.20 9.59
N ALA A 110 13.81 -4.63 8.47
CA ALA A 110 13.14 -3.73 7.53
C ALA A 110 11.96 -2.99 8.19
N LEU A 111 12.09 -1.67 8.37
CA LEU A 111 11.10 -0.84 9.07
C LEU A 111 9.72 -0.91 8.40
N ARG A 112 9.68 -0.91 7.07
CA ARG A 112 8.45 -1.05 6.27
C ARG A 112 7.68 -2.34 6.57
N THR A 113 8.39 -3.44 6.85
CA THR A 113 7.75 -4.71 7.21
C THR A 113 7.10 -4.64 8.59
N LEU A 114 7.73 -3.94 9.54
CA LEU A 114 7.18 -3.75 10.89
C LEU A 114 5.95 -2.84 10.90
N LEU A 115 5.99 -1.75 10.12
CA LEU A 115 4.93 -0.73 10.10
C LEU A 115 3.85 -0.98 9.04
N ARG A 116 3.81 -2.17 8.42
CA ARG A 116 2.77 -2.54 7.46
C ARG A 116 1.37 -2.37 8.10
N PRO A 117 0.37 -1.80 7.39
CA PRO A 117 -0.98 -1.59 7.91
C PRO A 117 -1.62 -2.81 8.59
N THR A 118 -1.46 -3.99 7.99
CA THR A 118 -1.99 -5.27 8.50
C THR A 118 -0.98 -6.04 9.36
N GLY A 119 0.14 -5.43 9.73
CA GLY A 119 1.21 -6.05 10.50
C GLY A 119 0.86 -6.17 11.98
N ALA A 120 1.13 -7.33 12.57
CA ALA A 120 0.89 -7.59 13.99
C ALA A 120 1.65 -6.62 14.91
N PHE A 121 2.80 -6.10 14.47
CA PHE A 121 3.53 -5.08 15.23
C PHE A 121 2.76 -3.76 15.26
N ARG A 122 2.34 -3.25 14.10
CA ARG A 122 1.57 -2.00 13.98
C ARG A 122 0.25 -2.07 14.76
N ALA A 123 -0.46 -3.20 14.69
CA ALA A 123 -1.75 -3.39 15.35
C ALA A 123 -1.73 -3.24 16.88
N ARG A 124 -0.54 -3.23 17.51
CA ARG A 124 -0.39 -3.03 18.96
C ARG A 124 -0.47 -1.56 19.38
N TYR A 125 -0.42 -0.63 18.44
CA TYR A 125 -0.32 0.80 18.70
C TYR A 125 -1.49 1.53 18.04
N PHE A 126 -2.10 2.46 18.79
CA PHE A 126 -3.02 3.41 18.21
C PHE A 126 -2.22 4.53 17.53
N LEU A 127 -2.20 4.53 16.21
CA LEU A 127 -1.59 5.57 15.39
C LEU A 127 -2.70 6.27 14.64
N GLN A 128 -2.69 7.60 14.65
CA GLN A 128 -3.73 8.37 13.99
C GLN A 128 -3.67 8.15 12.48
N ASP A 129 -4.84 8.07 11.85
CA ASP A 129 -4.94 8.07 10.40
C ASP A 129 -4.82 9.53 9.93
N ASP A 130 -3.79 9.80 9.13
CA ASP A 130 -3.62 11.08 8.47
C ASP A 130 -3.51 10.83 6.95
N PRO A 131 -4.66 10.81 6.25
CA PRO A 131 -4.70 10.57 4.82
C PRO A 131 -3.89 11.59 4.03
N LEU A 132 -3.79 12.84 4.53
CA LEU A 132 -2.99 13.87 3.88
C LEU A 132 -1.52 13.56 4.03
N ALA A 133 -1.03 13.22 5.23
CA ALA A 133 0.36 12.84 5.42
C ALA A 133 0.74 11.57 4.65
N GLU A 134 -0.17 10.61 4.48
CA GLU A 134 0.06 9.43 3.64
C GLU A 134 0.18 9.80 2.15
N VAL A 135 -0.67 10.70 1.66
CA VAL A 135 -0.55 11.25 0.29
C VAL A 135 0.74 12.06 0.14
N ASP A 136 1.10 12.89 1.11
CA ASP A 136 2.29 13.71 1.10
C ASP A 136 3.59 12.89 1.17
N ASP A 137 3.57 11.77 1.91
CA ASP A 137 4.66 10.79 1.95
C ASP A 137 4.73 9.95 0.68
N TYR A 138 3.58 9.62 0.08
CA TYR A 138 3.53 9.02 -1.25
C TYR A 138 4.16 9.95 -2.29
N LEU A 139 3.79 11.23 -2.29
CA LEU A 139 4.34 12.25 -3.18
C LEU A 139 5.85 12.47 -2.92
N ARG A 140 6.28 12.63 -1.66
CA ARG A 140 7.71 12.82 -1.33
C ARG A 140 8.57 11.59 -1.57
N ARG A 141 8.08 10.38 -1.29
CA ARG A 141 8.80 9.14 -1.63
C ARG A 141 8.96 8.99 -3.14
N HIS A 142 8.09 9.62 -3.92
CA HIS A 142 8.18 9.73 -5.36
C HIS A 142 9.16 10.83 -5.83
N GLU A 143 9.51 11.77 -4.95
CA GLU A 143 10.54 12.81 -5.15
C GLU A 143 11.95 12.35 -4.67
N ASP A 144 12.04 11.51 -3.63
CA ASP A 144 13.29 10.99 -3.03
C ASP A 144 13.95 9.82 -3.81
N VAL A 145 13.47 9.51 -5.02
CA VAL A 145 14.14 8.59 -5.95
C VAL A 145 15.35 9.30 -6.55
N GLU A 146 16.50 9.15 -5.88
CA GLU A 146 17.88 9.52 -6.24
C GLU A 146 18.12 10.90 -6.90
N GLU A 147 19.02 11.71 -6.32
CA GLU A 147 19.79 12.71 -7.07
C GLU A 147 20.52 11.99 -8.24
N GLY A 148 19.85 11.82 -9.37
CA GLY A 148 20.36 11.19 -10.59
C GLY A 148 19.45 10.17 -11.30
N ALA A 149 18.38 9.66 -10.67
CA ALA A 149 17.43 8.77 -11.36
C ALA A 149 16.11 9.51 -11.61
N GLU A 150 15.64 9.55 -12.86
CA GLU A 150 14.35 10.15 -13.18
C GLU A 150 13.23 9.45 -12.39
N PRO A 151 12.34 10.21 -11.70
CA PRO A 151 11.26 9.61 -10.93
C PRO A 151 10.39 8.74 -11.85
N PRO A 152 9.94 7.55 -11.40
CA PRO A 152 9.10 6.68 -12.22
C PRO A 152 7.83 7.42 -12.60
N GLN A 153 7.68 7.79 -13.87
CA GLN A 153 6.61 8.67 -14.33
C GLN A 153 5.23 8.23 -13.82
N SER A 154 4.42 9.14 -13.27
CA SER A 154 3.04 8.80 -12.89
C SER A 154 2.23 8.36 -14.12
N ALA A 155 1.13 7.62 -13.89
CA ALA A 155 0.21 7.27 -14.97
C ALA A 155 -0.21 8.52 -15.77
N SER A 156 -0.08 8.43 -17.09
CA SER A 156 -0.59 9.49 -17.96
C SER A 156 -2.12 9.55 -17.90
N LYS A 157 -2.71 10.71 -18.23
CA LYS A 157 -4.17 10.85 -18.41
C LYS A 157 -4.74 9.83 -19.39
N THR A 158 -3.96 9.44 -20.40
CA THR A 158 -4.31 8.40 -21.38
C THR A 158 -4.43 7.02 -20.73
N TRP A 159 -3.54 6.69 -19.80
CA TRP A 159 -3.60 5.47 -19.01
C TRP A 159 -4.84 5.47 -18.11
N THR A 160 -5.02 6.51 -17.29
CA THR A 160 -6.18 6.61 -16.38
C THR A 160 -7.51 6.47 -17.13
N ARG A 161 -7.63 7.08 -18.31
CA ARG A 161 -8.84 6.95 -19.15
C ARG A 161 -9.01 5.54 -19.73
N ALA A 162 -7.91 4.87 -20.09
CA ALA A 162 -7.96 3.54 -20.69
C ALA A 162 -8.25 2.44 -19.66
N THR A 163 -7.71 2.56 -18.44
CA THR A 163 -7.93 1.60 -17.36
C THR A 163 -9.20 1.88 -16.57
N GLN A 164 -9.68 3.13 -16.57
CA GLN A 164 -10.83 3.56 -15.74
C GLN A 164 -10.64 3.24 -14.24
N GLY A 165 -9.39 3.24 -13.78
CA GLY A 165 -9.04 2.88 -12.40
C GLY A 165 -8.96 1.37 -12.13
N ASN A 166 -9.15 0.50 -13.14
CA ASN A 166 -8.94 -0.93 -12.96
C ASN A 166 -7.44 -1.25 -12.95
N GLU A 167 -7.01 -1.96 -11.90
CA GLU A 167 -5.64 -2.47 -11.73
C GLU A 167 -5.60 -4.01 -11.72
N ASP A 168 -6.76 -4.66 -11.81
CA ASP A 168 -6.91 -6.11 -11.90
C ASP A 168 -6.26 -6.67 -13.18
N GLU A 169 -5.55 -7.80 -13.02
CA GLU A 169 -4.78 -8.42 -14.11
C GLU A 169 -5.65 -8.79 -15.32
N HIS A 170 -6.85 -9.34 -15.10
CA HIS A 170 -7.75 -9.74 -16.18
C HIS A 170 -8.29 -8.52 -16.94
N ALA A 171 -8.61 -7.44 -16.24
CA ALA A 171 -9.04 -6.18 -16.82
C ALA A 171 -7.91 -5.53 -17.65
N LEU A 172 -6.67 -5.57 -17.16
CA LEU A 172 -5.49 -5.04 -17.86
C LEU A 172 -5.14 -5.88 -19.09
N LEU A 173 -5.13 -7.21 -18.99
CA LEU A 173 -4.92 -8.11 -20.13
C LEU A 173 -5.97 -7.90 -21.22
N THR A 174 -7.23 -7.65 -20.83
CA THR A 174 -8.30 -7.29 -21.76
C THR A 174 -7.99 -6.01 -22.54
N LEU A 175 -7.54 -4.97 -21.84
CA LEU A 175 -7.14 -3.70 -22.45
C LEU A 175 -5.94 -3.88 -23.39
N PHE A 176 -4.91 -4.61 -22.96
CA PHE A 176 -3.72 -4.87 -23.76
C PHE A 176 -4.05 -5.67 -25.02
N LEU A 177 -4.93 -6.65 -24.91
CA LEU A 177 -5.42 -7.41 -26.06
C LEU A 177 -6.22 -6.54 -27.04
N CYS A 178 -7.06 -5.62 -26.55
CA CYS A 178 -7.74 -4.63 -27.40
C CYS A 178 -6.74 -3.73 -28.13
N LEU A 179 -5.67 -3.28 -27.46
CA LEU A 179 -4.61 -2.46 -28.06
C LEU A 179 -3.83 -3.23 -29.12
N ALA A 180 -3.40 -4.45 -28.81
CA ALA A 180 -2.65 -5.33 -29.71
C ALA A 180 -3.44 -5.76 -30.96
N THR A 181 -4.76 -5.59 -30.94
CA THR A 181 -5.65 -5.88 -32.08
C THR A 181 -6.17 -4.61 -32.76
N GLY A 182 -5.78 -3.43 -32.30
CA GLY A 182 -6.31 -2.14 -32.78
C GLY A 182 -7.83 -2.03 -32.61
N ALA A 183 -8.40 -2.70 -31.62
CA ALA A 183 -9.80 -2.59 -31.23
C ALA A 183 -9.99 -1.42 -30.24
N PRO A 184 -11.22 -0.95 -30.01
CA PRO A 184 -11.48 0.07 -28.98
C PRO A 184 -10.96 -0.36 -27.61
N LYS A 185 -10.30 0.56 -26.90
CA LYS A 185 -9.75 0.33 -25.55
C LYS A 185 -10.88 0.01 -24.58
N LYS A 186 -10.89 -1.20 -24.02
CA LYS A 186 -11.89 -1.70 -23.08
C LYS A 186 -11.20 -2.56 -22.02
N THR A 187 -11.68 -2.48 -20.79
CA THR A 187 -11.28 -3.35 -19.68
C THR A 187 -12.28 -4.49 -19.43
N LEU A 188 -13.36 -4.55 -20.24
CA LEU A 188 -14.42 -5.54 -20.16
C LEU A 188 -14.90 -5.91 -21.57
N LEU A 189 -15.08 -7.19 -21.83
CA LEU A 189 -15.63 -7.70 -23.09
C LEU A 189 -16.94 -8.45 -22.84
N THR A 190 -17.89 -8.30 -23.76
CA THR A 190 -18.96 -9.28 -23.91
C THR A 190 -18.47 -10.46 -24.73
N GLU A 191 -19.08 -11.64 -24.61
CA GLU A 191 -18.74 -12.79 -25.46
C GLU A 191 -18.74 -12.46 -26.96
N LYS A 192 -19.74 -11.69 -27.41
CA LYS A 192 -19.82 -11.24 -28.80
C LYS A 192 -18.62 -10.39 -29.21
N THR A 193 -18.15 -9.52 -28.31
CA THR A 193 -16.97 -8.66 -28.56
C THR A 193 -15.69 -9.50 -28.55
N ALA A 194 -15.55 -10.43 -27.60
CA ALA A 194 -14.42 -11.37 -27.54
C ALA A 194 -14.33 -12.22 -28.82
N ALA A 195 -15.44 -12.79 -29.28
CA ALA A 195 -15.47 -13.56 -30.53
C ALA A 195 -15.11 -12.69 -31.75
N SER A 196 -15.56 -11.44 -31.78
CA SER A 196 -15.21 -10.49 -32.84
C SER A 196 -13.72 -10.13 -32.82
N LEU A 197 -13.12 -10.04 -31.63
CA LEU A 197 -11.72 -9.75 -31.44
C LEU A 197 -10.84 -10.93 -31.90
N VAL A 198 -11.19 -12.17 -31.54
CA VAL A 198 -10.51 -13.38 -32.05
C VAL A 198 -10.54 -13.44 -33.58
N ARG A 199 -11.71 -13.18 -34.20
CA ARG A 199 -11.81 -13.13 -35.67
C ARG A 199 -10.90 -12.07 -36.27
N LYS A 200 -10.78 -10.91 -35.61
CA LYS A 200 -9.87 -9.84 -36.04
C LYS A 200 -8.40 -10.26 -35.92
N ILE A 201 -8.01 -10.92 -34.83
CA ILE A 201 -6.65 -11.49 -34.66
C ILE A 201 -6.32 -12.42 -35.82
N ARG A 202 -7.23 -13.34 -36.17
CA ARG A 202 -6.98 -14.32 -37.24
C ARG A 202 -6.96 -13.68 -38.63
N LYS A 203 -7.72 -12.61 -38.83
CA LYS A 203 -7.78 -11.88 -40.12
C LYS A 203 -6.59 -10.94 -40.34
N SER A 204 -6.18 -10.22 -39.30
CA SER A 204 -5.27 -9.08 -39.41
C SER A 204 -3.95 -9.27 -38.64
N GLY A 205 -3.85 -10.33 -37.83
CA GLY A 205 -2.71 -10.57 -36.96
C GLY A 205 -2.91 -10.00 -35.55
N LEU A 206 -2.12 -10.53 -34.62
CA LEU A 206 -1.92 -9.95 -33.29
C LEU A 206 -0.63 -9.11 -33.34
N HIS A 207 -0.66 -7.89 -32.81
CA HIS A 207 0.48 -6.98 -32.76
C HIS A 207 0.86 -6.65 -31.31
N PRO A 208 1.56 -7.56 -30.59
CA PRO A 208 1.90 -7.36 -29.18
C PRO A 208 2.72 -6.11 -28.88
N GLN A 209 3.44 -5.59 -29.87
CA GLN A 209 4.25 -4.39 -29.71
C GLN A 209 3.39 -3.16 -29.38
N LEU A 210 2.16 -3.06 -29.90
CA LEU A 210 1.28 -1.90 -29.65
C LEU A 210 0.88 -1.78 -28.17
N ALA A 211 0.62 -2.91 -27.52
CA ALA A 211 0.33 -2.93 -26.09
C ALA A 211 1.60 -2.64 -25.26
N THR A 212 2.75 -3.21 -25.65
CA THR A 212 4.04 -2.96 -24.99
C THR A 212 4.43 -1.49 -25.05
N GLU A 213 4.28 -0.85 -26.23
CA GLU A 213 4.53 0.58 -26.43
C GLU A 213 3.56 1.44 -25.62
N PHE A 214 2.29 1.06 -25.57
CA PHE A 214 1.30 1.74 -24.74
C PHE A 214 1.68 1.68 -23.25
N ILE A 215 2.09 0.52 -22.74
CA ILE A 215 2.51 0.34 -21.35
C ILE A 215 3.72 1.25 -21.05
N ARG A 216 4.77 1.18 -21.87
CA ARG A 216 5.99 1.99 -21.69
C ARG A 216 5.74 3.49 -21.77
N SER A 217 4.80 3.92 -22.61
CA SER A 217 4.54 5.34 -22.85
C SER A 217 3.55 5.97 -21.86
N HIS A 218 2.73 5.15 -21.19
CA HIS A 218 1.56 5.67 -20.49
C HIS A 218 1.35 5.12 -19.09
N ALA A 219 1.80 3.90 -18.79
CA ALA A 219 1.63 3.30 -17.47
C ALA A 219 2.51 3.97 -16.42
N PRO A 220 2.15 3.89 -15.13
CA PRO A 220 3.03 4.33 -14.06
C PRO A 220 4.39 3.65 -14.16
N GLY A 221 5.48 4.41 -14.16
CA GLY A 221 6.85 3.92 -14.31
C GLY A 221 7.18 2.79 -13.33
N ALA A 222 6.66 2.86 -12.11
CA ALA A 222 6.83 1.85 -11.07
C ALA A 222 6.26 0.47 -11.47
N HIS A 223 5.28 0.40 -12.37
CA HIS A 223 4.59 -0.82 -12.77
C HIS A 223 4.83 -1.20 -14.24
N GLN A 224 5.55 -0.38 -15.01
CA GLN A 224 5.78 -0.63 -16.44
C GLN A 224 6.43 -1.99 -16.71
N ALA A 225 7.45 -2.35 -15.91
CA ALA A 225 8.16 -3.62 -16.05
C ALA A 225 7.24 -4.82 -15.74
N ASP A 226 6.45 -4.72 -14.68
CA ASP A 226 5.52 -5.77 -14.26
C ASP A 226 4.42 -5.97 -15.29
N TYR A 227 3.80 -4.89 -15.78
CA TYR A 227 2.78 -4.96 -16.83
C TYR A 227 3.33 -5.46 -18.16
N CYS A 228 4.57 -5.11 -18.51
CA CYS A 228 5.24 -5.69 -19.68
C CYS A 228 5.45 -7.20 -19.50
N THR A 229 5.84 -7.64 -18.30
CA THR A 229 6.04 -9.05 -17.99
C THR A 229 4.72 -9.82 -18.07
N LEU A 230 3.67 -9.32 -17.43
CA LEU A 230 2.31 -9.86 -17.49
C LEU A 230 1.84 -10.03 -18.95
N TRP A 231 1.97 -8.97 -19.75
CA TRP A 231 1.57 -8.99 -21.15
C TRP A 231 2.37 -10.01 -21.97
N ASN A 232 3.69 -10.05 -21.80
CA ASN A 232 4.56 -10.96 -22.56
C ASN A 232 4.26 -12.42 -22.21
N SER A 233 4.06 -12.75 -20.93
CA SER A 233 3.67 -14.09 -20.49
C SER A 233 2.35 -14.51 -21.12
N PHE A 234 1.33 -13.65 -21.07
CA PHE A 234 0.05 -13.92 -21.73
C PHE A 234 0.21 -14.17 -23.23
N VAL A 235 0.97 -13.34 -23.95
CA VAL A 235 1.19 -13.51 -25.40
C VAL A 235 1.89 -14.84 -25.69
N GLN A 236 2.95 -15.16 -24.94
CA GLN A 236 3.70 -16.40 -25.13
C GLN A 236 2.81 -17.64 -24.99
N GLU A 237 1.90 -17.64 -24.03
CA GLU A 237 1.03 -18.78 -23.74
C GLU A 237 -0.23 -18.84 -24.63
N SER A 238 -0.77 -17.69 -25.04
CA SER A 238 -2.07 -17.61 -25.71
C SER A 238 -2.00 -17.47 -27.22
N GLN A 239 -0.89 -16.96 -27.78
CA GLN A 239 -0.84 -16.55 -29.19
C GLN A 239 -1.14 -17.71 -30.15
N ALA A 240 -0.61 -18.91 -29.88
CA ALA A 240 -0.86 -20.08 -30.73
C ALA A 240 -2.36 -20.40 -30.82
N THR A 241 -3.07 -20.39 -29.68
CA THR A 241 -4.51 -20.66 -29.61
C THR A 241 -5.34 -19.55 -30.27
N LEU A 242 -4.99 -18.28 -30.04
CA LEU A 242 -5.71 -17.14 -30.61
C LEU A 242 -5.55 -17.05 -32.13
N CYS A 243 -4.37 -17.35 -32.65
CA CYS A 243 -4.06 -17.31 -34.08
C CYS A 243 -4.43 -18.58 -34.84
N ASN A 244 -4.79 -19.67 -34.16
CA ASN A 244 -5.15 -20.94 -34.80
C ASN A 244 -6.41 -20.79 -35.67
N ASP A 245 -6.25 -20.81 -36.99
CA ASP A 245 -7.34 -20.67 -37.97
C ASP A 245 -8.18 -21.94 -38.16
N ARG A 246 -7.73 -23.08 -37.62
CA ARG A 246 -8.40 -24.39 -37.72
C ARG A 246 -9.54 -24.56 -36.71
N ASP A 247 -9.59 -23.73 -35.67
CA ASP A 247 -10.70 -23.69 -34.71
C ASP A 247 -11.87 -22.85 -35.27
N TYR A 248 -12.63 -23.41 -36.20
CA TYR A 248 -13.71 -22.69 -36.89
C TYR A 248 -14.82 -22.20 -35.96
N GLN A 249 -15.01 -22.85 -34.81
CA GLN A 249 -16.05 -22.50 -33.82
C GLN A 249 -15.54 -21.53 -32.74
N LEU A 250 -14.27 -21.15 -32.76
CA LEU A 250 -13.63 -20.26 -31.78
C LEU A 250 -13.66 -20.81 -30.34
N HIS A 251 -13.88 -22.12 -30.13
CA HIS A 251 -14.15 -22.67 -28.80
C HIS A 251 -12.94 -22.50 -27.87
N ASP A 252 -11.77 -22.91 -28.34
CA ASP A 252 -10.54 -22.87 -27.55
C ASP A 252 -10.10 -21.43 -27.31
N ALA A 253 -10.22 -20.58 -28.32
CA ALA A 253 -9.89 -19.16 -28.20
C ALA A 253 -10.82 -18.45 -27.22
N LEU A 254 -12.13 -18.72 -27.24
CA LEU A 254 -13.08 -18.11 -26.30
C LEU A 254 -12.93 -18.66 -24.88
N ALA A 255 -12.65 -19.95 -24.71
CA ALA A 255 -12.36 -20.53 -23.40
C ALA A 255 -11.12 -19.89 -22.78
N LEU A 256 -10.07 -19.68 -23.58
CA LEU A 256 -8.87 -18.96 -23.14
C LEU A 256 -9.20 -17.52 -22.72
N LEU A 257 -9.95 -16.77 -23.54
CA LEU A 257 -10.30 -15.39 -23.20
C LEU A 257 -11.17 -15.29 -21.94
N ARG A 258 -12.07 -16.24 -21.69
CA ARG A 258 -12.86 -16.27 -20.44
C ARG A 258 -11.99 -16.56 -19.20
N ARG A 259 -10.87 -17.27 -19.37
CA ARG A 259 -9.95 -17.61 -18.28
C ARG A 259 -8.98 -16.46 -17.96
N GLU A 260 -8.46 -15.82 -19.00
CA GLU A 260 -7.36 -14.85 -18.87
C GLU A 260 -7.82 -13.39 -18.94
N CYS A 261 -8.97 -13.11 -19.56
CA CYS A 261 -9.50 -11.76 -19.74
C CYS A 261 -10.82 -11.59 -19.01
N HIS A 262 -11.21 -10.33 -18.80
CA HIS A 262 -12.47 -9.94 -18.19
C HIS A 262 -13.60 -10.02 -19.24
N VAL A 263 -14.19 -11.20 -19.35
CA VAL A 263 -15.29 -11.49 -20.28
C VAL A 263 -16.57 -11.75 -19.50
N VAL A 264 -17.63 -11.01 -19.81
CA VAL A 264 -18.99 -11.26 -19.30
C VAL A 264 -19.83 -12.00 -20.33
N GLY A 265 -20.50 -13.04 -19.84
CA GLY A 265 -21.49 -13.87 -20.54
C GLY A 265 -22.85 -13.19 -20.63
#